data_AF-A0A0G2H6G7-F1
#
_entry.id   AF-A0A0G2H6G7-F1
#
_cell.length_a   1.000
_cell.length_b   1.000
_cell.length_c   1.000
_cell.angle_alpha   90.00
_cell.angle_beta   90.00
_cell.angle_gamma   90.00
#
_symmetry.space_group_name_H-M   'P 1'
#
loop_
_entity.id
_entity.type
_entity.pdbx_description
1 polymer ?
#
loop_
_entity_poly.entity_id
_entity_poly.type
_entity_poly.pdbx_seq_one_letter_code
_entity_poly.pdbx_strand_id
1 'polypeptide(L)'
;MISSNPDHWNYHFLALSEVLTKPLDYRRHGTALMPVDWENANWAHLQNQCLSQNQHRFPNPTRISRANRFRLRDNDWEGFEPLRVRPYATGRTAIVLRGYEGFRYTPSDMHNIRSFIMEAGLGSESDYAVFLLVDVKDEDGTRHIFHNTQDYDKALEELVPREFRDMAVLFDQKLLESWYPEIPEHSVFFQAYQPLQLFAQLFSGFDHYWQIELDSKITGDSRIFLDALSNFARKEPRKQSIERSSYYYMPQGHGCYEEFRSRINDSLKGGGFWGPVTIPDIPHPIGPEPPFQTPEEDLDFTWGVDEDADLILTNGFASIPATSYWPFKNWLSGFKLGTATPRFYSPVAMGRYSWNLLNTIHHAQVHQALALPSEATPLSFALYHGLKVVFPPHPWFHHPQDQNAHLTIQDLNNLFNGNTTMLENAKINNGLSFGKAMYDPDGVYELFNGATWWWVPGFPGEVMKAWMRQDLEIEIENEMNDGGGEGSQKGLASVLRVVDGEVWAPIMALHPVKSWDFE
;
A
#
# COMPACT_ATOMS: atom_id res chain seq x y z
N MET A 1 -33.03 16.93 8.66
CA MET A 1 -33.92 15.95 9.31
C MET A 1 -33.99 14.73 8.42
N ILE A 2 -33.12 13.76 8.66
CA ILE A 2 -33.13 12.45 8.01
C ILE A 2 -33.15 11.42 9.14
N SER A 3 -34.11 10.53 9.02
CA SER A 3 -34.58 9.57 10.01
C SER A 3 -33.56 8.46 10.24
N SER A 4 -33.31 8.18 11.52
CA SER A 4 -32.62 7.02 12.07
C SER A 4 -33.36 5.71 11.73
N ASN A 5 -32.73 4.82 10.97
CA ASN A 5 -33.11 3.41 10.91
C ASN A 5 -31.82 2.54 10.94
N PRO A 6 -31.61 1.65 11.92
CA PRO A 6 -30.36 0.89 12.08
C PRO A 6 -30.16 -0.30 11.14
N ASP A 7 -31.13 -0.63 10.28
CA ASP A 7 -31.18 -1.92 9.57
C ASP A 7 -30.70 -1.91 8.10
N HIS A 8 -29.81 -0.99 7.70
CA HIS A 8 -29.26 -0.98 6.34
C HIS A 8 -27.73 -0.79 6.32
N TRP A 9 -27.01 -1.80 6.82
CA TRP A 9 -25.63 -2.08 6.40
C TRP A 9 -25.67 -3.16 5.31
N ASN A 10 -26.18 -2.81 4.12
CA ASN A 10 -26.04 -3.66 2.95
C ASN A 10 -24.57 -3.60 2.50
N TYR A 11 -23.79 -4.59 2.93
CA TYR A 11 -22.51 -4.90 2.31
C TYR A 11 -22.76 -5.13 0.82
N HIS A 12 -22.20 -4.27 -0.04
CA HIS A 12 -22.17 -4.51 -1.47
C HIS A 12 -21.22 -5.66 -1.75
N PHE A 13 -21.75 -6.87 -1.70
CA PHE A 13 -21.14 -8.06 -2.26
C PHE A 13 -21.21 -7.95 -3.79
N LEU A 14 -20.05 -7.85 -4.46
CA LEU A 14 -19.96 -7.88 -5.92
C LEU A 14 -19.39 -9.25 -6.33
N ALA A 15 -20.15 -10.00 -7.13
CA ALA A 15 -19.69 -11.24 -7.73
C ALA A 15 -18.65 -10.91 -8.79
N LEU A 16 -17.39 -11.30 -8.58
CA LEU A 16 -16.30 -11.15 -9.54
C LEU A 16 -16.02 -12.44 -10.34
N SER A 17 -16.97 -13.38 -10.34
CA SER A 17 -16.78 -14.71 -10.94
C SER A 17 -17.00 -14.77 -12.45
N GLU A 18 -17.38 -13.67 -13.12
CA GLU A 18 -17.72 -13.72 -14.56
C GLU A 18 -16.61 -13.31 -15.53
N VAL A 19 -15.36 -13.04 -15.12
CA VAL A 19 -14.33 -12.60 -16.09
C VAL A 19 -13.06 -13.48 -16.12
N LEU A 20 -12.70 -14.16 -15.03
CA LEU A 20 -11.30 -14.64 -14.92
C LEU A 20 -11.07 -16.14 -14.71
N THR A 21 -12.09 -17.00 -14.46
CA THR A 21 -11.78 -18.40 -14.09
C THR A 21 -12.78 -19.50 -14.53
N LYS A 22 -13.77 -19.20 -15.38
CA LYS A 22 -14.56 -20.24 -16.09
C LYS A 22 -14.64 -19.91 -17.59
N PRO A 23 -14.67 -20.90 -18.50
CA PRO A 23 -15.24 -20.65 -19.82
C PRO A 23 -16.70 -20.26 -19.59
N LEU A 24 -16.98 -18.96 -19.66
CA LEU A 24 -18.35 -18.46 -19.65
C LEU A 24 -19.07 -19.11 -20.83
N ASP A 25 -20.08 -19.93 -20.57
CA ASP A 25 -21.11 -20.24 -21.57
C ASP A 25 -21.95 -18.96 -21.75
N TYR A 26 -21.36 -17.96 -22.40
CA TYR A 26 -22.05 -16.77 -22.90
C TYR A 26 -23.00 -17.23 -24.01
N ARG A 27 -24.17 -17.74 -23.63
CA ARG A 27 -25.31 -17.82 -24.54
C ARG A 27 -25.95 -16.43 -24.68
N ARG A 28 -25.21 -15.50 -25.29
CA ARG A 28 -25.79 -14.37 -26.03
C ARG A 28 -25.39 -14.52 -27.49
N HIS A 29 -26.33 -15.05 -28.27
CA HIS A 29 -26.39 -15.02 -29.73
C HIS A 29 -25.07 -15.30 -30.50
N GLY A 30 -24.76 -16.59 -30.68
CA GLY A 30 -24.30 -17.09 -31.98
C GLY A 30 -22.82 -16.94 -32.37
N THR A 31 -21.96 -16.36 -31.54
CA THR A 31 -20.51 -16.35 -31.79
C THR A 31 -19.77 -16.94 -30.60
N ALA A 32 -19.15 -18.11 -30.79
CA ALA A 32 -18.23 -18.68 -29.81
C ALA A 32 -17.10 -17.68 -29.57
N LEU A 33 -16.96 -17.19 -28.33
CA LEU A 33 -15.81 -16.39 -27.93
C LEU A 33 -14.57 -17.26 -28.08
N MET A 34 -13.63 -16.85 -28.94
CA MET A 34 -12.35 -17.54 -29.03
C MET A 34 -11.62 -17.42 -27.69
N PRO A 35 -11.00 -18.51 -27.17
CA PRO A 35 -10.18 -18.43 -25.97
C PRO A 35 -9.13 -17.33 -26.11
N VAL A 36 -8.99 -16.49 -25.08
CA VAL A 36 -7.96 -15.44 -25.07
C VAL A 36 -6.60 -16.10 -24.87
N ASP A 37 -5.68 -15.85 -25.79
CA ASP A 37 -4.28 -16.27 -25.68
C ASP A 37 -3.52 -15.33 -24.76
N TRP A 38 -3.63 -15.57 -23.46
CA TRP A 38 -3.02 -14.73 -22.43
C TRP A 38 -1.48 -14.75 -22.49
N GLU A 39 -0.86 -15.88 -22.80
CA GLU A 39 0.60 -16.02 -22.79
C GLU A 39 1.30 -15.17 -23.86
N ASN A 40 0.59 -14.88 -24.96
CA ASN A 40 1.09 -14.03 -26.04
C ASN A 40 0.51 -12.60 -26.01
N ALA A 41 -0.32 -12.27 -25.00
CA ALA A 41 -0.80 -10.91 -24.81
C ALA A 41 0.36 -9.97 -24.50
N ASN A 42 0.39 -8.80 -25.14
CA ASN A 42 1.34 -7.74 -24.79
C ASN A 42 0.61 -6.70 -23.95
N TRP A 43 0.72 -6.84 -22.63
CA TRP A 43 0.00 -5.98 -21.68
C TRP A 43 0.42 -4.52 -21.74
N ALA A 44 1.69 -4.21 -22.01
CA ALA A 44 2.14 -2.84 -22.20
C ALA A 44 1.52 -2.21 -23.46
N HIS A 45 1.41 -2.98 -24.54
CA HIS A 45 0.78 -2.55 -25.78
C HIS A 45 -0.70 -2.24 -25.57
N LEU A 46 -1.44 -3.14 -24.90
CA LEU A 46 -2.86 -2.95 -24.59
C LEU A 46 -3.10 -1.70 -23.73
N GLN A 47 -2.28 -1.49 -22.69
CA GLN A 47 -2.35 -0.27 -21.88
C GLN A 47 -2.05 0.99 -22.70
N ASN A 48 -1.05 0.97 -23.58
CA ASN A 48 -0.75 2.11 -24.47
C ASN A 48 -1.84 2.37 -25.52
N GLN A 49 -2.54 1.35 -25.99
CA GLN A 49 -3.69 1.49 -26.88
C GLN A 49 -4.85 2.17 -26.15
N CYS A 50 -5.17 1.72 -24.93
CA CYS A 50 -6.16 2.37 -24.07
C CYS A 50 -5.80 3.84 -23.82
N LEU A 51 -4.53 4.12 -23.52
CA LEU A 51 -4.05 5.49 -23.32
C LEU A 51 -4.21 6.32 -24.59
N SER A 52 -3.93 5.77 -25.77
CA SER A 52 -4.06 6.51 -27.03
C SER A 52 -5.50 6.91 -27.33
N GLN A 53 -6.48 6.10 -26.92
CA GLN A 53 -7.90 6.43 -27.04
C GLN A 53 -8.33 7.50 -26.03
N ASN A 54 -7.69 7.54 -24.86
CA ASN A 54 -8.03 8.42 -23.75
C ASN A 54 -7.06 9.60 -23.53
N GLN A 55 -6.10 9.80 -24.43
CA GLN A 55 -5.00 10.76 -24.27
C GLN A 55 -5.47 12.21 -24.09
N HIS A 56 -6.69 12.54 -24.54
CA HIS A 56 -7.29 13.86 -24.39
C HIS A 56 -7.52 14.27 -22.92
N ARG A 57 -7.54 13.30 -22.00
CA ARG A 57 -7.71 13.51 -20.55
C ARG A 57 -6.40 13.90 -19.85
N PHE A 58 -5.26 13.62 -20.46
CA PHE A 58 -3.97 13.64 -19.77
C PHE A 58 -2.97 14.57 -20.48
N PRO A 59 -2.37 15.55 -19.80
CA PRO A 59 -1.32 16.37 -20.38
C PRO A 59 -0.01 15.56 -20.53
N ASN A 60 0.49 15.43 -21.77
CA ASN A 60 1.75 14.74 -22.10
C ASN A 60 1.91 13.35 -21.45
N PRO A 61 0.99 12.40 -21.71
CA PRO A 61 0.97 11.16 -20.97
C PRO A 61 2.17 10.28 -21.29
N THR A 62 2.82 9.75 -20.24
CA THR A 62 3.90 8.78 -20.39
C THR A 62 3.37 7.43 -20.87
N ARG A 63 3.95 6.94 -21.97
CA ARG A 63 3.71 5.60 -22.50
C ARG A 63 4.62 4.57 -21.81
N ILE A 64 4.12 3.35 -21.70
CA ILE A 64 4.93 2.21 -21.26
C ILE A 64 5.84 1.81 -22.43
N SER A 65 7.14 1.75 -22.20
CA SER A 65 8.10 1.44 -23.26
C SER A 65 9.28 0.67 -22.69
N ARG A 66 9.62 -0.45 -23.35
CA ARG A 66 10.85 -1.20 -23.09
C ARG A 66 12.12 -0.38 -23.24
N ALA A 67 12.08 0.75 -23.96
CA ALA A 67 13.24 1.62 -24.12
C ALA A 67 13.53 2.45 -22.87
N ASN A 68 12.54 2.65 -22.01
CA ASN A 68 12.69 3.38 -20.75
C ASN A 68 13.24 2.42 -19.69
N ARG A 69 14.57 2.42 -19.55
CA ARG A 69 15.31 1.59 -18.60
C ARG A 69 16.17 2.49 -17.73
N PHE A 70 16.46 2.05 -16.50
CA PHE A 70 17.43 2.73 -15.67
C PHE A 70 18.82 2.69 -16.32
N ARG A 71 19.64 3.66 -15.92
CA ARG A 71 21.06 3.74 -16.26
C ARG A 71 21.82 4.02 -14.98
N LEU A 72 23.04 3.50 -14.90
CA LEU A 72 23.98 3.91 -13.86
C LEU A 72 24.15 5.42 -13.93
N ARG A 73 24.31 6.05 -12.76
CA ARG A 73 24.58 7.48 -12.69
C ARG A 73 25.95 7.77 -13.29
N ASP A 74 26.03 8.74 -14.20
CA ASP A 74 27.29 9.16 -14.80
C ASP A 74 28.18 9.85 -13.75
N ASN A 75 29.48 9.54 -13.76
CA ASN A 75 30.46 10.14 -12.85
C ASN A 75 30.65 11.66 -13.06
N ASP A 76 30.31 12.17 -14.23
CA ASP A 76 30.39 13.60 -14.59
C ASP A 76 29.16 14.41 -14.12
N TRP A 77 28.28 13.80 -13.30
CA TRP A 77 27.17 14.52 -12.68
C TRP A 77 27.70 15.54 -11.65
N GLU A 78 28.00 16.75 -12.11
CA GLU A 78 28.53 17.83 -11.26
C GLU A 78 27.44 18.72 -10.61
N GLY A 79 26.16 18.38 -10.76
CA GLY A 79 25.05 19.24 -10.32
C GLY A 79 24.45 18.87 -8.96
N PHE A 80 24.50 19.80 -8.00
CA PHE A 80 23.39 19.90 -7.04
C PHE A 80 22.18 20.43 -7.80
N GLU A 81 21.24 19.56 -8.15
CA GLU A 81 19.96 20.02 -8.68
C GLU A 81 19.10 20.51 -7.51
N PRO A 82 18.51 21.70 -7.61
CA PRO A 82 17.60 22.17 -6.57
C PRO A 82 16.36 21.29 -6.55
N LEU A 83 15.83 21.02 -5.36
CA LEU A 83 14.56 20.32 -5.20
C LEU A 83 13.45 21.06 -5.95
N ARG A 84 12.82 20.39 -6.91
CA ARG A 84 11.69 20.93 -7.69
C ARG A 84 10.38 20.29 -7.24
N VAL A 85 9.43 21.13 -6.83
CA VAL A 85 8.06 20.70 -6.56
C VAL A 85 7.27 20.76 -7.86
N ARG A 86 6.49 19.71 -8.15
CA ARG A 86 5.56 19.70 -9.26
C ARG A 86 4.29 20.48 -8.89
N PRO A 87 3.94 21.54 -9.63
CA PRO A 87 2.76 22.36 -9.34
C PRO A 87 1.51 21.96 -10.15
N TYR A 88 1.61 20.95 -11.02
CA TYR A 88 0.54 20.52 -11.92
C TYR A 88 0.26 19.03 -11.78
N ALA A 89 -0.97 18.62 -12.09
CA ALA A 89 -1.38 17.22 -12.13
C ALA A 89 -1.26 16.66 -13.55
N THR A 90 -0.80 15.42 -13.69
CA THR A 90 -0.86 14.61 -14.91
C THR A 90 -2.18 13.85 -15.03
N GLY A 91 -2.92 13.73 -13.93
CA GLY A 91 -4.18 12.99 -13.83
C GLY A 91 -3.99 11.47 -13.82
N ARG A 92 -2.76 10.96 -13.66
CA ARG A 92 -2.45 9.53 -13.75
C ARG A 92 -1.69 9.00 -12.56
N THR A 93 -1.91 7.73 -12.25
CA THR A 93 -1.23 6.99 -11.17
C THR A 93 -0.53 5.74 -11.73
N ALA A 94 0.71 5.49 -11.33
CA ALA A 94 1.38 4.23 -11.63
C ALA A 94 1.05 3.19 -10.54
N ILE A 95 0.79 1.94 -10.92
CA ILE A 95 0.78 0.78 -10.02
C ILE A 95 2.07 0.01 -10.30
N VAL A 96 2.96 -0.02 -9.32
CA VAL A 96 4.28 -0.64 -9.41
C VAL A 96 4.27 -1.91 -8.57
N LEU A 97 4.17 -3.05 -9.24
CA LEU A 97 4.24 -4.37 -8.59
C LEU A 97 5.71 -4.77 -8.43
N ARG A 98 6.15 -5.02 -7.21
CA ARG A 98 7.54 -5.35 -6.90
C ARG A 98 7.81 -6.84 -7.01
N GLY A 99 8.70 -7.20 -7.93
CA GLY A 99 9.25 -8.55 -8.07
C GLY A 99 10.73 -8.60 -7.71
N TYR A 100 11.25 -9.83 -7.63
CA TYR A 100 12.66 -10.07 -7.40
C TYR A 100 13.10 -11.36 -8.11
N GLU A 101 14.39 -11.46 -8.41
CA GLU A 101 15.00 -12.65 -8.97
C GLU A 101 14.83 -13.85 -8.03
N GLY A 102 14.30 -14.95 -8.56
CA GLY A 102 13.92 -16.13 -7.79
C GLY A 102 12.44 -16.17 -7.39
N PHE A 103 11.65 -15.14 -7.67
CA PHE A 103 10.20 -15.19 -7.49
C PHE A 103 9.57 -16.20 -8.47
N ARG A 104 8.81 -17.17 -7.93
CA ARG A 104 8.10 -18.18 -8.72
C ARG A 104 6.68 -17.72 -9.01
N TYR A 105 6.42 -17.31 -10.25
CA TYR A 105 5.10 -16.93 -10.71
C TYR A 105 4.17 -18.15 -10.81
N THR A 106 3.25 -18.30 -9.85
CA THR A 106 2.19 -19.32 -9.91
C THR A 106 1.03 -18.84 -10.79
N PRO A 107 0.12 -19.72 -11.24
CA PRO A 107 -1.08 -19.29 -11.97
C PRO A 107 -1.90 -18.23 -11.20
N SER A 108 -1.95 -18.31 -9.88
CA SER A 108 -2.62 -17.31 -9.02
C SER A 108 -1.94 -15.93 -9.11
N ASP A 109 -0.62 -15.88 -9.12
CA ASP A 109 0.13 -14.63 -9.27
C ASP A 109 -0.06 -14.03 -10.67
N MET A 110 -0.08 -14.86 -11.70
CA MET A 110 -0.37 -14.43 -13.07
C MET A 110 -1.78 -13.80 -13.16
N HIS A 111 -2.78 -14.43 -12.55
CA HIS A 111 -4.14 -13.88 -12.50
C HIS A 111 -4.21 -12.55 -11.74
N ASN A 112 -3.49 -12.43 -10.63
CA ASN A 112 -3.43 -11.19 -9.85
C ASN A 112 -2.79 -10.03 -10.65
N ILE A 113 -1.68 -10.28 -11.35
CA ILE A 113 -1.06 -9.25 -12.20
C ILE A 113 -2.02 -8.85 -13.32
N ARG A 114 -2.67 -9.83 -13.98
CA ARG A 114 -3.66 -9.56 -15.04
C ARG A 114 -4.86 -8.78 -14.53
N SER A 115 -5.36 -9.05 -13.32
CA SER A 115 -6.51 -8.33 -12.75
C SER A 115 -6.18 -6.86 -12.53
N PHE A 116 -5.01 -6.52 -11.98
CA PHE A 116 -4.57 -5.12 -11.88
C PHE A 116 -4.56 -4.42 -13.25
N ILE A 117 -4.06 -5.09 -14.29
CA ILE A 117 -4.01 -4.49 -15.64
C ILE A 117 -5.42 -4.32 -16.20
N MET A 118 -6.27 -5.33 -16.10
CA MET A 118 -7.61 -5.32 -16.67
C MET A 118 -8.55 -4.36 -15.94
N GLU A 119 -8.60 -4.44 -14.61
CA GLU A 119 -9.55 -3.70 -13.78
C GLU A 119 -9.09 -2.26 -13.57
N ALA A 120 -7.84 -2.08 -13.11
CA ALA A 120 -7.30 -0.75 -12.85
C ALA A 120 -6.71 -0.11 -14.11
N GLY A 121 -5.80 -0.78 -14.84
CA GLY A 121 -5.17 -0.17 -16.01
C GLY A 121 -6.15 0.15 -17.15
N LEU A 122 -6.83 -0.88 -17.67
CA LEU A 122 -7.74 -0.76 -18.80
C LEU A 122 -9.13 -0.27 -18.37
N GLY A 123 -9.68 -0.81 -17.28
CA GLY A 123 -11.02 -0.49 -16.78
C GLY A 123 -11.18 0.94 -16.25
N SER A 124 -10.08 1.61 -15.88
CA SER A 124 -10.09 3.04 -15.54
C SER A 124 -9.87 3.97 -16.75
N GLU A 125 -9.83 3.42 -17.97
CA GLU A 125 -9.53 4.19 -19.17
C GLU A 125 -8.16 4.92 -19.10
N SER A 126 -7.16 4.25 -18.50
CA SER A 126 -5.77 4.73 -18.32
C SER A 126 -5.50 5.76 -17.22
N ASP A 127 -6.42 5.94 -16.25
CA ASP A 127 -6.09 6.64 -15.01
C ASP A 127 -4.94 5.94 -14.27
N TYR A 128 -4.93 4.60 -14.33
CA TYR A 128 -3.81 3.78 -13.88
C TYR A 128 -2.94 3.27 -15.03
N ALA A 129 -1.65 3.09 -14.76
CA ALA A 129 -0.75 2.28 -15.57
C ALA A 129 0.01 1.29 -14.68
N VAL A 130 0.02 0.01 -15.05
CA VAL A 130 0.62 -1.07 -14.27
C VAL A 130 2.00 -1.42 -14.83
N PHE A 131 2.97 -1.53 -13.92
CA PHE A 131 4.36 -1.88 -14.19
C PHE A 131 4.83 -2.99 -13.26
N LEU A 132 5.83 -3.75 -13.70
CA LEU A 132 6.64 -4.59 -12.81
C LEU A 132 7.97 -3.87 -12.54
N LEU A 133 8.39 -3.80 -11.29
CA LEU A 133 9.72 -3.32 -10.90
C LEU A 133 10.46 -4.49 -10.26
N VAL A 134 11.48 -5.00 -10.94
CA VAL A 134 12.08 -6.31 -10.63
C VAL A 134 13.52 -6.14 -10.15
N ASP A 135 13.76 -6.57 -8.91
CA ASP A 135 15.08 -6.61 -8.28
C ASP A 135 15.90 -7.78 -8.81
N VAL A 136 17.00 -7.48 -9.49
CA VAL A 136 17.96 -8.45 -10.00
C VAL A 136 19.07 -8.60 -8.96
N LYS A 137 19.23 -9.81 -8.40
CA LYS A 137 20.15 -10.03 -7.27
C LYS A 137 21.61 -10.08 -7.70
N ASP A 138 21.88 -10.48 -8.95
CA ASP A 138 23.23 -10.52 -9.57
C ASP A 138 24.32 -11.07 -8.61
N GLU A 139 24.00 -12.12 -7.85
CA GLU A 139 24.84 -12.59 -6.72
C GLU A 139 26.24 -13.04 -7.16
N ASP A 140 26.36 -13.55 -8.39
CA ASP A 140 27.62 -13.97 -9.00
C ASP A 140 28.30 -12.86 -9.83
N GLY A 141 27.67 -11.69 -9.92
CA GLY A 141 28.15 -10.52 -10.64
C GLY A 141 28.15 -10.68 -12.16
N THR A 142 27.46 -11.67 -12.73
CA THR A 142 27.55 -12.02 -14.15
C THR A 142 26.48 -11.39 -15.03
N ARG A 143 25.38 -10.86 -14.46
CA ARG A 143 24.24 -10.37 -15.23
C ARG A 143 24.50 -9.05 -15.92
N HIS A 144 25.32 -8.15 -15.32
CA HIS A 144 25.74 -6.88 -15.91
C HIS A 144 24.64 -6.11 -16.68
N ILE A 145 23.42 -6.05 -16.15
CA ILE A 145 22.20 -5.61 -16.87
C ILE A 145 22.27 -4.15 -17.39
N PHE A 146 23.22 -3.35 -16.91
CA PHE A 146 23.45 -1.98 -17.35
C PHE A 146 24.58 -1.80 -18.38
N HIS A 147 25.34 -2.86 -18.70
CA HIS A 147 26.48 -2.76 -19.63
C HIS A 147 26.06 -2.80 -21.10
N ASN A 148 25.08 -3.64 -21.44
CA ASN A 148 24.56 -3.74 -22.80
C ASN A 148 23.10 -4.24 -22.84
N THR A 149 22.44 -4.01 -23.98
CA THR A 149 21.03 -4.38 -24.18
C THR A 149 20.80 -5.90 -24.16
N GLN A 150 21.76 -6.69 -24.64
CA GLN A 150 21.64 -8.14 -24.73
C GLN A 150 21.53 -8.78 -23.34
N ASP A 151 22.35 -8.34 -22.39
CA ASP A 151 22.36 -8.83 -21.02
C ASP A 151 21.08 -8.43 -20.26
N TYR A 152 20.60 -7.20 -20.46
CA TYR A 152 19.31 -6.77 -19.93
C TYR A 152 18.16 -7.62 -20.46
N ASP A 153 18.11 -7.83 -21.79
CA ASP A 153 17.04 -8.58 -22.44
C ASP A 153 17.07 -10.05 -21.99
N LYS A 154 18.25 -10.65 -21.83
CA LYS A 154 18.41 -11.98 -21.27
C LYS A 154 17.87 -12.07 -19.84
N ALA A 155 18.25 -11.15 -18.96
CA ALA A 155 17.73 -11.12 -17.59
C ALA A 155 16.20 -10.93 -17.57
N LEU A 156 15.67 -10.06 -18.43
CA LEU A 156 14.23 -9.86 -18.56
C LEU A 156 13.50 -11.14 -18.99
N GLU A 157 14.08 -11.90 -19.94
CA GLU A 157 13.51 -13.15 -20.41
C GLU A 157 13.51 -14.27 -19.37
N GLU A 158 14.56 -14.34 -18.55
CA GLU A 158 14.72 -15.31 -17.47
C GLU A 158 13.83 -15.01 -16.26
N LEU A 159 13.67 -13.73 -15.92
CA LEU A 159 13.06 -13.30 -14.65
C LEU A 159 11.58 -12.92 -14.76
N VAL A 160 11.10 -12.59 -15.96
CA VAL A 160 9.74 -12.05 -16.16
C VAL A 160 8.96 -12.90 -17.19
N PRO A 161 7.74 -13.34 -16.85
CA PRO A 161 6.86 -14.05 -17.78
C PRO A 161 6.61 -13.26 -19.06
N ARG A 162 6.54 -13.98 -20.19
CA ARG A 162 6.52 -13.40 -21.54
C ARG A 162 5.52 -12.26 -21.73
N GLU A 163 4.30 -12.42 -21.23
CA GLU A 163 3.22 -11.45 -21.38
C GLU A 163 3.49 -10.10 -20.68
N PHE A 164 4.34 -10.08 -19.65
CA PHE A 164 4.60 -8.90 -18.81
C PHE A 164 5.91 -8.18 -19.11
N ARG A 165 6.78 -8.76 -19.95
CA ARG A 165 8.14 -8.24 -20.19
C ARG A 165 8.17 -6.79 -20.67
N ASP A 166 7.18 -6.33 -21.44
CA ASP A 166 7.15 -4.97 -21.99
C ASP A 166 6.79 -3.88 -20.97
N MET A 167 6.21 -4.26 -19.83
CA MET A 167 5.87 -3.36 -18.73
C MET A 167 6.79 -3.54 -17.51
N ALA A 168 7.84 -4.36 -17.63
CA ALA A 168 8.80 -4.60 -16.57
C ALA A 168 10.03 -3.69 -16.69
N VAL A 169 10.53 -3.26 -15.54
CA VAL A 169 11.71 -2.44 -15.38
C VAL A 169 12.62 -3.11 -14.36
N LEU A 170 13.81 -3.51 -14.81
CA LEU A 170 14.80 -4.17 -13.97
C LEU A 170 15.70 -3.15 -13.25
N PHE A 171 16.05 -3.44 -12.00
CA PHE A 171 17.10 -2.74 -11.25
C PHE A 171 17.98 -3.77 -10.51
N ASP A 172 19.18 -3.38 -10.10
CA ASP A 172 20.03 -4.17 -9.20
C ASP A 172 20.63 -3.27 -8.12
N GLN A 173 21.40 -3.86 -7.21
CA GLN A 173 22.08 -3.11 -6.15
C GLN A 173 23.11 -2.09 -6.68
N LYS A 174 23.83 -2.39 -7.79
CA LYS A 174 24.83 -1.49 -8.38
C LYS A 174 24.19 -0.20 -8.89
N LEU A 175 22.96 -0.27 -9.40
CA LEU A 175 22.18 0.93 -9.74
C LEU A 175 21.99 1.82 -8.52
N LEU A 176 21.55 1.24 -7.41
CA LEU A 176 21.25 1.98 -6.18
C LEU A 176 22.53 2.62 -5.62
N GLU A 177 23.63 1.85 -5.57
CA GLU A 177 24.95 2.36 -5.16
C GLU A 177 25.42 3.52 -6.05
N SER A 178 25.20 3.44 -7.37
CA SER A 178 25.58 4.52 -8.29
C SER A 178 24.78 5.81 -8.06
N TRP A 179 23.49 5.70 -7.76
CA TRP A 179 22.62 6.86 -7.57
C TRP A 179 22.71 7.45 -6.18
N TYR A 180 22.92 6.62 -5.15
CA TYR A 180 22.91 7.00 -3.74
C TYR A 180 24.25 6.69 -3.03
N PRO A 181 25.39 7.16 -3.54
CA PRO A 181 26.72 6.69 -3.10
C PRO A 181 27.06 7.00 -1.63
N GLU A 182 26.41 7.99 -1.03
CA GLU A 182 26.61 8.39 0.37
C GLU A 182 25.75 7.59 1.36
N ILE A 183 24.86 6.71 0.86
CA ILE A 183 24.02 5.86 1.71
C ILE A 183 24.75 4.53 1.92
N PRO A 184 25.00 4.09 3.18
CA PRO A 184 25.90 2.97 3.46
C PRO A 184 25.31 1.58 3.18
N GLU A 185 24.01 1.47 2.89
CA GLU A 185 23.29 0.21 2.80
C GLU A 185 22.10 0.37 1.86
N HIS A 186 21.92 -0.58 0.92
CA HIS A 186 20.93 -0.52 -0.17
C HIS A 186 19.98 -1.71 -0.20
N SER A 187 20.12 -2.68 0.71
CA SER A 187 19.24 -3.84 0.77
C SER A 187 17.79 -3.47 1.06
N VAL A 188 16.88 -4.37 0.67
CA VAL A 188 15.43 -4.19 0.81
C VAL A 188 14.98 -3.89 2.25
N PHE A 189 15.70 -4.36 3.27
CA PHE A 189 15.35 -4.08 4.67
C PHE A 189 15.52 -2.59 5.03
N PHE A 190 16.48 -1.92 4.41
CA PHE A 190 16.82 -0.54 4.73
C PHE A 190 16.36 0.45 3.66
N GLN A 191 16.37 0.08 2.38
CA GLN A 191 16.15 1.01 1.27
C GLN A 191 15.16 0.51 0.21
N ALA A 192 14.07 -0.14 0.63
CA ALA A 192 13.04 -0.69 -0.27
C ALA A 192 12.39 0.35 -1.21
N TYR A 193 12.51 1.64 -0.89
CA TYR A 193 11.94 2.74 -1.66
C TYR A 193 12.92 3.39 -2.64
N GLN A 194 14.23 3.13 -2.57
CA GLN A 194 15.19 3.66 -3.54
C GLN A 194 14.86 3.30 -5.00
N PRO A 195 14.44 2.05 -5.32
CA PRO A 195 14.00 1.70 -6.66
C PRO A 195 12.75 2.48 -7.10
N LEU A 196 11.79 2.69 -6.19
CA LEU A 196 10.57 3.46 -6.50
C LEU A 196 10.85 4.95 -6.69
N GLN A 197 11.77 5.51 -5.92
CA GLN A 197 12.26 6.88 -6.09
C GLN A 197 12.84 7.05 -7.51
N LEU A 198 13.75 6.17 -7.93
CA LEU A 198 14.32 6.19 -9.29
C LEU A 198 13.24 5.96 -10.35
N PHE A 199 12.29 5.04 -10.10
CA PHE A 199 11.17 4.79 -11.00
C PHE A 199 10.35 6.06 -11.23
N ALA A 200 10.06 6.84 -10.20
CA ALA A 200 9.32 8.09 -10.32
C ALA A 200 10.11 9.19 -11.07
N GLN A 201 11.45 9.17 -11.03
CA GLN A 201 12.27 10.04 -11.87
C GLN A 201 12.23 9.61 -13.35
N LEU A 202 12.34 8.30 -13.62
CA LEU A 202 12.32 7.75 -14.98
C LEU A 202 10.93 7.88 -15.64
N PHE A 203 9.86 7.64 -14.88
CA PHE A 203 8.48 7.70 -15.32
C PHE A 203 7.76 8.88 -14.65
N SER A 204 8.18 10.10 -14.96
CA SER A 204 7.65 11.30 -14.31
C SER A 204 6.22 11.69 -14.73
N GLY A 205 5.60 11.05 -15.73
CA GLY A 205 4.23 11.38 -16.15
C GLY A 205 3.08 10.89 -15.24
N PHE A 206 3.37 10.55 -13.98
CA PHE A 206 2.38 10.12 -12.99
C PHE A 206 2.43 11.02 -11.76
N ASP A 207 1.28 11.37 -11.20
CA ASP A 207 1.16 12.16 -9.98
C ASP A 207 1.46 11.32 -8.74
N HIS A 208 1.09 10.05 -8.81
CA HIS A 208 1.18 9.11 -7.69
C HIS A 208 1.67 7.74 -8.15
N TYR A 209 2.24 6.99 -7.21
CA TYR A 209 2.81 5.66 -7.42
C TYR A 209 2.32 4.75 -6.30
N TRP A 210 1.53 3.74 -6.63
CA TRP A 210 1.28 2.61 -5.74
C TRP A 210 2.49 1.68 -5.79
N GLN A 211 3.02 1.30 -4.63
CA GLN A 211 3.99 0.21 -4.51
C GLN A 211 3.30 -0.97 -3.83
N ILE A 212 3.24 -2.10 -4.52
CA ILE A 212 2.53 -3.31 -4.05
C ILE A 212 3.46 -4.52 -4.25
N GLU A 213 3.53 -5.41 -3.27
CA GLU A 213 4.28 -6.66 -3.36
C GLU A 213 3.48 -7.72 -4.15
N LEU A 214 4.16 -8.56 -4.94
CA LEU A 214 3.49 -9.56 -5.79
C LEU A 214 2.65 -10.60 -5.03
N ASP A 215 3.01 -10.85 -3.77
CA ASP A 215 2.29 -11.72 -2.84
C ASP A 215 1.13 -11.01 -2.12
N SER A 216 0.80 -9.77 -2.48
CA SER A 216 -0.47 -9.14 -2.10
C SER A 216 -1.58 -9.53 -3.07
N LYS A 217 -2.79 -9.77 -2.56
CA LYS A 217 -4.00 -10.09 -3.36
C LYS A 217 -5.15 -9.17 -2.98
N ILE A 218 -6.09 -8.95 -3.91
CA ILE A 218 -7.36 -8.26 -3.65
C ILE A 218 -8.49 -9.22 -4.04
N THR A 219 -9.44 -9.45 -3.13
CA THR A 219 -10.58 -10.38 -3.31
C THR A 219 -11.74 -9.78 -4.11
N GLY A 220 -11.50 -8.66 -4.79
CA GLY A 220 -12.47 -7.84 -5.52
C GLY A 220 -11.80 -7.00 -6.60
N ASP A 221 -12.53 -6.06 -7.17
CA ASP A 221 -12.03 -5.18 -8.24
C ASP A 221 -10.96 -4.25 -7.65
N SER A 222 -9.72 -4.43 -8.12
CA SER A 222 -8.55 -3.70 -7.66
C SER A 222 -8.68 -2.20 -7.88
N ARG A 223 -9.34 -1.74 -8.95
CA ARG A 223 -9.61 -0.32 -9.19
C ARG A 223 -10.55 0.22 -8.12
N ILE A 224 -11.66 -0.46 -7.85
CA ILE A 224 -12.64 -0.03 -6.84
C ILE A 224 -11.96 0.10 -5.46
N PHE A 225 -11.12 -0.86 -5.10
CA PHE A 225 -10.37 -0.82 -3.84
C PHE A 225 -9.40 0.38 -3.77
N LEU A 226 -8.53 0.55 -4.76
CA LEU A 226 -7.53 1.63 -4.79
C LEU A 226 -8.17 3.03 -4.90
N ASP A 227 -9.26 3.15 -5.66
CA ASP A 227 -10.08 4.37 -5.76
C ASP A 227 -10.71 4.71 -4.42
N ALA A 228 -11.25 3.72 -3.70
CA ALA A 228 -11.87 3.94 -2.39
C ALA A 228 -10.85 4.49 -1.38
N LEU A 229 -9.63 3.94 -1.34
CA LEU A 229 -8.55 4.45 -0.48
C LEU A 229 -8.20 5.90 -0.84
N SER A 230 -8.05 6.19 -2.13
CA SER A 230 -7.71 7.53 -2.64
C SER A 230 -8.81 8.55 -2.37
N ASN A 231 -10.07 8.18 -2.61
CA ASN A 231 -11.23 9.04 -2.39
C ASN A 231 -11.47 9.33 -0.91
N PHE A 232 -11.22 8.35 -0.03
CA PHE A 232 -11.25 8.56 1.41
C PHE A 232 -10.16 9.56 1.82
N ALA A 233 -8.92 9.30 1.40
CA ALA A 233 -7.78 10.16 1.74
C ALA A 233 -7.95 11.60 1.23
N ARG A 234 -8.58 11.78 0.07
CA ARG A 234 -8.90 13.10 -0.49
C ARG A 234 -9.86 13.90 0.38
N LYS A 235 -10.86 13.24 0.98
CA LYS A 235 -11.88 13.87 1.83
C LYS A 235 -11.38 14.19 3.24
N GLU A 236 -10.32 13.53 3.68
CA GLU A 236 -9.75 13.78 5.00
C GLU A 236 -9.08 15.16 5.10
N PRO A 237 -9.31 15.93 6.17
CA PRO A 237 -8.59 17.17 6.42
C PRO A 237 -7.17 16.90 6.90
N ARG A 238 -6.24 17.84 6.66
CA ARG A 238 -4.87 17.79 7.19
C ARG A 238 -4.85 17.85 8.72
N LYS A 239 -5.75 18.63 9.32
CA LYS A 239 -5.93 18.67 10.79
C LYS A 239 -6.19 17.26 11.32
N GLN A 240 -5.33 16.84 12.24
CA GLN A 240 -5.42 15.56 12.93
C GLN A 240 -5.37 14.31 12.02
N SER A 241 -4.97 14.44 10.74
CA SER A 241 -4.89 13.28 9.84
C SER A 241 -3.84 12.29 10.31
N ILE A 242 -2.75 12.79 10.90
CA ILE A 242 -1.65 12.00 11.43
C ILE A 242 -2.10 11.18 12.64
N GLU A 243 -2.79 11.83 13.59
CA GLU A 243 -3.35 11.17 14.76
C GLU A 243 -4.34 10.10 14.35
N ARG A 244 -5.34 10.43 13.52
CA ARG A 244 -6.31 9.42 13.03
C ARG A 244 -5.63 8.26 12.32
N SER A 245 -4.60 8.53 11.51
CA SER A 245 -3.89 7.51 10.73
C SER A 245 -3.01 6.59 11.57
N SER A 246 -2.71 6.94 12.81
CA SER A 246 -1.98 6.05 13.72
C SER A 246 -2.89 4.98 14.34
N TYR A 247 -4.20 5.19 14.39
CA TYR A 247 -5.14 4.25 14.97
C TYR A 247 -5.64 3.24 13.95
N TYR A 248 -5.85 2.03 14.44
CA TYR A 248 -6.62 1.01 13.78
C TYR A 248 -8.09 1.22 14.12
N TYR A 249 -8.85 1.77 13.17
CA TYR A 249 -10.27 2.05 13.37
C TYR A 249 -11.07 0.73 13.46
N MET A 250 -11.71 0.51 14.60
CA MET A 250 -12.59 -0.65 14.85
C MET A 250 -14.01 -0.15 15.11
N PRO A 251 -14.95 -0.25 14.14
CA PRO A 251 -16.30 0.29 14.29
C PRO A 251 -17.03 -0.16 15.56
N GLN A 252 -16.84 -1.41 15.96
CA GLN A 252 -17.47 -1.99 17.15
C GLN A 252 -16.96 -1.37 18.47
N GLY A 253 -15.74 -0.83 18.49
CA GLY A 253 -15.17 -0.13 19.66
C GLY A 253 -15.24 1.40 19.57
N HIS A 254 -15.14 1.95 18.36
CA HIS A 254 -15.03 3.38 18.13
C HIS A 254 -16.35 4.07 17.72
N GLY A 255 -17.38 3.30 17.35
CA GLY A 255 -18.60 3.84 16.74
C GLY A 255 -18.39 4.18 15.28
N CYS A 256 -19.24 5.04 14.70
CA CYS A 256 -19.05 5.47 13.32
C CYS A 256 -17.79 6.33 13.15
N TYR A 257 -17.31 6.52 11.91
CA TYR A 257 -16.04 7.21 11.68
C TYR A 257 -16.07 8.69 12.14
N GLU A 258 -17.20 9.37 12.03
CA GLU A 258 -17.35 10.75 12.53
C GLU A 258 -17.28 10.82 14.05
N GLU A 259 -17.85 9.84 14.76
CA GLU A 259 -17.71 9.74 16.22
C GLU A 259 -16.26 9.49 16.62
N PHE A 260 -15.57 8.60 15.90
CA PHE A 260 -14.13 8.36 16.09
C PHE A 260 -13.32 9.64 15.91
N ARG A 261 -13.56 10.38 14.82
CA ARG A 261 -12.92 11.67 14.54
C ARG A 261 -13.21 12.70 15.63
N SER A 262 -14.46 12.82 16.09
CA SER A 262 -14.83 13.73 17.17
C SER A 262 -14.10 13.40 18.48
N ARG A 263 -14.00 12.11 18.84
CA ARG A 263 -13.31 11.67 20.07
C ARG A 263 -11.81 11.98 20.03
N ILE A 264 -11.16 11.85 18.87
CA ILE A 264 -9.76 12.27 18.68
C ILE A 264 -9.63 13.79 18.86
N ASN A 265 -10.55 14.56 18.25
CA ASN A 265 -10.52 16.01 18.40
C ASN A 265 -10.74 16.47 19.85
N ASP A 266 -11.68 15.86 20.56
CA ASP A 266 -11.99 16.16 21.95
C ASP A 266 -10.83 15.81 22.88
N SER A 267 -10.16 14.68 22.63
CA SER A 267 -9.00 14.25 23.42
C SER A 267 -7.82 15.22 23.27
N LEU A 268 -7.65 15.77 22.07
CA LEU A 268 -6.63 16.76 21.73
C LEU A 268 -7.05 18.21 22.02
N LYS A 269 -8.32 18.44 22.40
CA LYS A 269 -8.90 19.78 22.57
C LYS A 269 -8.70 20.69 21.35
N GLY A 270 -8.82 20.14 20.15
CA GLY A 270 -8.58 20.87 18.90
C GLY A 270 -7.13 20.89 18.41
N GLY A 271 -6.18 20.39 19.20
CA GLY A 271 -4.75 20.35 18.87
C GLY A 271 -4.36 19.25 17.87
N GLY A 272 -3.06 18.96 17.81
CA GLY A 272 -2.47 17.89 17.00
C GLY A 272 -1.39 18.39 16.03
N PHE A 273 -0.92 17.52 15.14
CA PHE A 273 0.02 17.88 14.08
C PHE A 273 -0.56 18.99 13.20
N TRP A 274 0.25 20.03 12.99
CA TRP A 274 -0.11 21.23 12.24
C TRP A 274 1.09 21.72 11.43
N GLY A 275 1.09 21.39 10.14
CA GLY A 275 2.22 21.65 9.27
C GLY A 275 3.41 20.69 9.47
N PRO A 276 4.63 21.09 9.08
CA PRO A 276 5.80 20.22 9.06
C PRO A 276 6.37 19.90 10.45
N VAL A 277 6.88 18.68 10.61
CA VAL A 277 7.72 18.29 11.75
C VAL A 277 9.13 18.83 11.54
N THR A 278 9.47 19.90 12.26
CA THR A 278 10.72 20.63 12.05
C THR A 278 11.95 19.80 12.44
N ILE A 279 12.90 19.68 11.50
CA ILE A 279 14.25 19.17 11.74
C ILE A 279 15.30 20.11 11.14
N PRO A 280 16.53 20.19 11.69
CA PRO A 280 17.56 21.09 11.18
C PRO A 280 18.11 20.74 9.79
N ASP A 281 17.81 19.55 9.30
CA ASP A 281 18.25 19.03 8.01
C ASP A 281 17.34 19.47 6.85
N ILE A 282 16.07 19.79 7.15
CA ILE A 282 15.05 20.21 6.16
C ILE A 282 14.52 21.59 6.59
N PRO A 283 15.26 22.69 6.32
CA PRO A 283 14.85 24.04 6.71
C PRO A 283 13.74 24.62 5.84
N HIS A 284 13.48 24.01 4.67
CA HIS A 284 12.51 24.48 3.67
C HIS A 284 11.59 23.32 3.28
N PRO A 285 10.55 23.02 4.09
CA PRO A 285 9.53 22.04 3.75
C PRO A 285 8.76 22.47 2.48
N ILE A 286 8.19 21.50 1.77
CA ILE A 286 7.52 21.75 0.47
C ILE A 286 5.99 21.69 0.54
N GLY A 287 5.44 21.21 1.66
CA GLY A 287 4.01 21.16 1.87
C GLY A 287 3.40 22.55 2.01
N PRO A 288 2.08 22.66 1.88
CA PRO A 288 1.39 23.94 2.01
C PRO A 288 1.55 24.48 3.44
N GLU A 289 1.68 25.80 3.55
CA GLU A 289 1.64 26.48 4.84
C GLU A 289 0.24 26.39 5.45
N PRO A 290 0.11 26.13 6.77
CA PRO A 290 -1.19 26.12 7.41
C PRO A 290 -1.92 27.47 7.30
N PRO A 291 -3.25 27.49 7.11
CA PRO A 291 -4.01 28.74 6.94
C PRO A 291 -4.17 29.53 8.25
N PHE A 292 -3.92 28.90 9.40
CA PHE A 292 -4.00 29.49 10.74
C PHE A 292 -2.72 29.22 11.53
N GLN A 293 -2.48 30.01 12.58
CA GLN A 293 -1.28 29.83 13.41
C GLN A 293 -1.34 28.54 14.22
N THR A 294 -2.54 28.16 14.67
CA THR A 294 -2.73 26.94 15.47
C THR A 294 -3.85 26.06 14.89
N PRO A 295 -3.79 24.73 15.07
CA PRO A 295 -4.83 23.83 14.58
C PRO A 295 -6.20 24.11 15.20
N GLU A 296 -6.27 24.63 16.43
CA GLU A 296 -7.51 24.95 17.14
C GLU A 296 -8.37 25.99 16.41
N GLU A 297 -7.74 26.85 15.59
CA GLU A 297 -8.44 27.88 14.81
C GLU A 297 -9.20 27.29 13.60
N ASP A 298 -8.79 26.14 13.06
CA ASP A 298 -9.52 25.42 12.01
C ASP A 298 -10.68 24.61 12.62
N LEU A 299 -11.71 25.32 13.07
CA LEU A 299 -12.89 24.73 13.74
C LEU A 299 -13.66 23.77 12.82
N ASP A 300 -13.69 24.07 11.53
CA ASP A 300 -14.48 23.35 10.53
C ASP A 300 -13.69 22.25 9.80
N PHE A 301 -12.40 22.07 10.13
CA PHE A 301 -11.50 21.10 9.48
C PHE A 301 -11.47 21.24 7.96
N THR A 302 -11.25 22.45 7.47
CA THR A 302 -11.35 22.75 6.04
C THR A 302 -10.02 22.58 5.31
N TRP A 303 -8.89 22.66 6.02
CA TRP A 303 -7.59 22.65 5.39
C TRP A 303 -7.24 21.28 4.79
N GLY A 304 -7.00 21.26 3.47
CA GLY A 304 -6.59 20.07 2.72
C GLY A 304 -7.71 19.11 2.37
N VAL A 305 -8.98 19.44 2.63
CA VAL A 305 -10.12 18.69 2.07
C VAL A 305 -10.13 18.88 0.55
N ASP A 306 -10.48 17.82 -0.19
CA ASP A 306 -10.45 17.73 -1.65
C ASP A 306 -9.05 17.75 -2.30
N GLU A 307 -7.99 17.84 -1.48
CA GLU A 307 -6.59 17.63 -1.89
C GLU A 307 -6.23 16.14 -1.80
N ASP A 308 -5.61 15.58 -2.84
CA ASP A 308 -5.07 14.21 -2.77
C ASP A 308 -3.99 14.09 -1.69
N ALA A 309 -3.95 12.97 -0.96
CA ALA A 309 -2.90 12.72 0.01
C ALA A 309 -1.57 12.36 -0.67
N ASP A 310 -0.47 12.97 -0.22
CA ASP A 310 0.89 12.66 -0.66
C ASP A 310 1.33 11.25 -0.26
N LEU A 311 0.82 10.76 0.86
CA LEU A 311 1.06 9.41 1.34
C LEU A 311 -0.25 8.77 1.76
N ILE A 312 -0.63 7.69 1.08
CA ILE A 312 -1.66 6.75 1.55
C ILE A 312 -0.95 5.54 2.13
N LEU A 313 -1.10 5.36 3.44
CA LEU A 313 -0.62 4.18 4.15
C LEU A 313 -1.59 3.02 3.96
N THR A 314 -1.06 1.79 4.00
CA THR A 314 -1.86 0.55 4.03
C THR A 314 -1.85 -0.10 5.42
N ASN A 315 -1.36 0.59 6.44
CA ASN A 315 -1.35 0.10 7.81
C ASN A 315 -1.23 1.28 8.78
N GLY A 316 -1.45 1.00 10.07
CA GLY A 316 -1.11 1.95 11.12
C GLY A 316 0.39 2.23 11.19
N PHE A 317 0.78 3.19 12.02
CA PHE A 317 2.18 3.57 12.18
C PHE A 317 2.50 3.87 13.63
N ALA A 318 3.80 3.89 13.96
CA ALA A 318 4.29 4.26 15.28
C ALA A 318 5.44 5.27 15.22
N SER A 319 5.56 6.03 16.31
CA SER A 319 6.70 6.91 16.59
C SER A 319 7.91 6.09 17.03
N ILE A 320 9.02 6.17 16.28
CA ILE A 320 10.26 5.43 16.53
C ILE A 320 10.91 5.81 17.86
N PRO A 321 11.01 7.10 18.25
CA PRO A 321 11.58 7.45 19.56
C PRO A 321 10.79 6.89 20.75
N ALA A 322 9.49 6.60 20.58
CA ALA A 322 8.61 6.12 21.64
C ALA A 322 8.49 4.58 21.71
N THR A 323 8.99 3.84 20.72
CA THR A 323 9.01 2.37 20.75
C THR A 323 10.20 1.81 21.53
N SER A 324 9.93 0.80 22.37
CA SER A 324 10.96 -0.03 23.00
C SER A 324 11.55 -1.02 22.00
N TYR A 325 10.73 -1.53 21.08
CA TYR A 325 11.01 -2.67 20.22
C TYR A 325 10.69 -2.37 18.75
N TRP A 326 11.72 -1.98 18.01
CA TRP A 326 11.77 -2.09 16.55
C TRP A 326 13.24 -2.32 16.15
N PRO A 327 13.57 -3.39 15.39
CA PRO A 327 14.96 -3.78 15.14
C PRO A 327 15.82 -2.67 14.51
N PHE A 328 15.20 -1.79 13.74
CA PHE A 328 15.89 -0.74 12.99
C PHE A 328 15.88 0.63 13.68
N LYS A 329 15.38 0.75 14.93
CA LYS A 329 15.17 2.06 15.59
C LYS A 329 16.41 2.94 15.72
N ASN A 330 17.58 2.31 15.83
CA ASN A 330 18.87 3.00 15.98
C ASN A 330 19.61 3.21 14.65
N TRP A 331 19.06 2.72 13.53
CA TRP A 331 19.65 2.92 12.21
C TRP A 331 19.13 4.22 11.59
N LEU A 332 20.05 5.11 11.24
CA LEU A 332 19.82 6.35 10.51
C LEU A 332 21.15 6.87 9.98
N SER A 333 21.13 7.65 8.90
CA SER A 333 22.31 8.30 8.32
C SER A 333 22.09 9.80 8.11
N GLY A 334 23.15 10.60 8.30
CA GLY A 334 23.20 12.02 7.94
C GLY A 334 22.49 13.02 8.86
N PHE A 335 21.52 12.58 9.69
CA PHE A 335 20.70 13.49 10.51
C PHE A 335 21.48 14.17 11.65
N LYS A 336 21.42 15.51 11.73
CA LYS A 336 22.14 16.32 12.75
C LYS A 336 21.73 16.00 14.19
N LEU A 337 20.48 15.61 14.42
CA LEU A 337 19.97 15.28 15.75
C LEU A 337 20.23 13.82 16.16
N GLY A 338 20.86 13.01 15.30
CA GLY A 338 21.06 11.60 15.57
C GLY A 338 19.74 10.89 15.92
N THR A 339 19.77 9.96 16.87
CA THR A 339 18.58 9.19 17.28
C THR A 339 17.46 10.03 17.88
N ALA A 340 17.73 11.30 18.25
CA ALA A 340 16.72 12.25 18.71
C ALA A 340 15.88 12.85 17.57
N THR A 341 16.25 12.60 16.31
CA THR A 341 15.41 12.98 15.15
C THR A 341 14.03 12.32 15.27
N PRO A 342 12.92 13.09 15.22
CA PRO A 342 11.57 12.53 15.21
C PRO A 342 11.38 11.63 13.99
N ARG A 343 11.10 10.35 14.18
CA ARG A 343 10.99 9.39 13.08
C ARG A 343 9.77 8.51 13.31
N PHE A 344 9.14 8.07 12.24
CA PHE A 344 7.90 7.31 12.27
C PHE A 344 7.98 6.19 11.24
N TYR A 345 7.43 5.02 11.54
CA TYR A 345 7.40 3.89 10.61
C TYR A 345 6.01 3.30 10.47
N SER A 346 5.69 2.91 9.25
CA SER A 346 4.48 2.18 8.90
C SER A 346 4.88 0.94 8.08
N PRO A 347 4.76 -0.25 8.68
CA PRO A 347 4.91 -1.49 7.94
C PRO A 347 3.60 -1.84 7.25
N VAL A 348 3.52 -2.66 6.23
CA VAL A 348 4.58 -3.14 5.34
C VAL A 348 4.99 -2.03 4.37
N ALA A 349 6.08 -2.20 3.63
CA ALA A 349 6.59 -1.21 2.69
C ALA A 349 5.74 -1.09 1.40
N MET A 350 4.44 -0.83 1.57
CA MET A 350 3.42 -0.67 0.54
C MET A 350 2.53 0.54 0.85
N GLY A 351 1.98 1.13 -0.20
CA GLY A 351 1.22 2.38 -0.10
C GLY A 351 1.16 3.13 -1.42
N ARG A 352 0.57 4.33 -1.37
CA ARG A 352 0.56 5.28 -2.49
C ARG A 352 1.40 6.50 -2.14
N TYR A 353 2.32 6.86 -3.01
CA TYR A 353 3.27 7.96 -2.79
C TYR A 353 3.11 8.99 -3.90
N SER A 354 3.02 10.27 -3.58
CA SER A 354 3.06 11.34 -4.58
C SER A 354 4.46 11.44 -5.20
N TRP A 355 4.52 11.93 -6.44
CA TRP A 355 5.79 12.23 -7.08
C TRP A 355 6.61 13.21 -6.23
N ASN A 356 5.97 14.22 -5.63
CA ASN A 356 6.64 15.21 -4.78
C ASN A 356 7.30 14.54 -3.57
N LEU A 357 6.61 13.64 -2.87
CA LEU A 357 7.18 12.88 -1.76
C LEU A 357 8.39 12.05 -2.19
N LEU A 358 8.26 11.26 -3.26
CA LEU A 358 9.38 10.44 -3.77
C LEU A 358 10.56 11.31 -4.22
N ASN A 359 10.28 12.47 -4.83
CA ASN A 359 11.31 13.42 -5.23
C ASN A 359 12.04 14.05 -4.03
N THR A 360 11.33 14.36 -2.94
CA THR A 360 11.98 14.86 -1.72
C THR A 360 12.89 13.84 -1.07
N ILE A 361 12.48 12.57 -1.03
CA ILE A 361 13.28 11.48 -0.46
C ILE A 361 14.52 11.26 -1.34
N HIS A 362 14.33 11.22 -2.66
CA HIS A 362 15.42 11.09 -3.63
C HIS A 362 16.44 12.21 -3.44
N HIS A 363 16.00 13.45 -3.37
CA HIS A 363 16.87 14.62 -3.19
C HIS A 363 17.64 14.55 -1.87
N ALA A 364 16.97 14.18 -0.77
CA ALA A 364 17.59 14.05 0.53
C ALA A 364 18.66 12.94 0.59
N GLN A 365 18.40 11.79 -0.05
CA GLN A 365 19.37 10.70 -0.12
C GLN A 365 20.57 11.04 -1.02
N VAL A 366 20.31 11.62 -2.20
CA VAL A 366 21.35 11.94 -3.19
C VAL A 366 22.24 13.11 -2.77
N HIS A 367 21.65 14.17 -2.20
CA HIS A 367 22.37 15.43 -1.99
C HIS A 367 22.65 15.76 -0.53
N GLN A 368 22.00 15.08 0.42
CA GLN A 368 22.11 15.37 1.85
C GLN A 368 22.54 14.14 2.67
N ALA A 369 22.69 12.98 2.03
CA ALA A 369 23.03 11.70 2.66
C ALA A 369 22.08 11.29 3.81
N LEU A 370 20.84 11.77 3.78
CA LEU A 370 19.84 11.47 4.80
C LEU A 370 19.17 10.14 4.49
N ALA A 371 19.27 9.16 5.38
CA ALA A 371 18.60 7.88 5.21
C ALA A 371 17.97 7.35 6.50
N LEU A 372 16.81 6.72 6.33
CA LEU A 372 16.08 5.98 7.34
C LEU A 372 15.82 4.54 6.84
N PRO A 373 15.52 3.58 7.72
CA PRO A 373 15.16 2.23 7.29
C PRO A 373 13.86 2.26 6.48
N SER A 374 13.63 1.22 5.67
CA SER A 374 12.61 1.21 4.61
C SER A 374 11.27 1.78 5.07
N GLU A 375 10.62 1.10 6.03
CA GLU A 375 9.28 1.42 6.52
C GLU A 375 9.19 2.78 7.25
N ALA A 376 10.32 3.37 7.62
CA ALA A 376 10.37 4.69 8.24
C ALA A 376 10.50 5.84 7.23
N THR A 377 10.97 5.54 6.02
CA THR A 377 11.40 6.57 5.07
C THR A 377 10.23 7.43 4.59
N PRO A 378 9.18 6.91 3.94
CA PRO A 378 8.18 7.79 3.33
C PRO A 378 7.38 8.58 4.36
N LEU A 379 7.00 7.95 5.47
CA LEU A 379 6.21 8.60 6.50
C LEU A 379 6.99 9.73 7.18
N SER A 380 8.24 9.47 7.59
CA SER A 380 9.05 10.51 8.25
C SER A 380 9.30 11.69 7.32
N PHE A 381 9.67 11.45 6.05
CA PHE A 381 9.89 12.52 5.07
C PHE A 381 8.61 13.28 4.73
N ALA A 382 7.45 12.60 4.62
CA ALA A 382 6.18 13.28 4.43
C ALA A 382 5.90 14.27 5.58
N LEU A 383 6.13 13.85 6.83
CA LEU A 383 5.94 14.71 7.99
C LEU A 383 6.96 15.86 8.05
N TYR A 384 8.24 15.62 7.73
CA TYR A 384 9.24 16.69 7.68
C TYR A 384 8.89 17.78 6.67
N HIS A 385 8.27 17.39 5.56
CA HIS A 385 7.85 18.33 4.52
C HIS A 385 6.43 18.87 4.71
N GLY A 386 5.68 18.49 5.76
CA GLY A 386 4.30 18.94 5.96
C GLY A 386 3.32 18.43 4.89
N LEU A 387 3.63 17.29 4.29
CA LEU A 387 2.83 16.64 3.26
C LEU A 387 1.64 15.88 3.87
N LYS A 388 0.56 15.71 3.09
CA LYS A 388 -0.68 15.10 3.60
C LYS A 388 -0.53 13.58 3.70
N VAL A 389 -0.64 13.04 4.90
CA VAL A 389 -0.61 11.59 5.16
C VAL A 389 -1.97 11.12 5.65
N VAL A 390 -2.46 10.04 5.07
CA VAL A 390 -3.70 9.38 5.49
C VAL A 390 -3.52 7.86 5.49
N PHE A 391 -3.98 7.18 6.54
CA PHE A 391 -4.27 5.75 6.55
C PHE A 391 -5.80 5.58 6.47
N PRO A 392 -6.35 5.22 5.30
CA PRO A 392 -7.78 4.98 5.17
C PRO A 392 -8.19 3.70 5.90
N PRO A 393 -9.32 3.69 6.62
CA PRO A 393 -9.87 2.46 7.16
C PRO A 393 -10.31 1.56 6.00
N HIS A 394 -9.69 0.38 5.89
CA HIS A 394 -10.10 -0.65 4.94
C HIS A 394 -10.44 -1.94 5.68
N PRO A 395 -11.22 -2.86 5.08
CA PRO A 395 -11.53 -4.13 5.71
C PRO A 395 -10.25 -4.86 6.12
N TRP A 396 -10.19 -5.20 7.40
CA TRP A 396 -9.06 -5.89 8.01
C TRP A 396 -9.61 -6.87 9.04
N PHE A 397 -9.32 -8.14 8.84
CA PHE A 397 -9.85 -9.22 9.67
C PHE A 397 -8.70 -9.90 10.38
N HIS A 398 -9.00 -10.42 11.56
CA HIS A 398 -7.99 -11.00 12.44
C HIS A 398 -8.37 -12.42 12.82
N HIS A 399 -7.41 -13.33 12.71
CA HIS A 399 -7.50 -14.71 13.16
C HIS A 399 -6.23 -15.05 13.96
N PRO A 400 -6.27 -15.09 15.30
CA PRO A 400 -5.08 -15.30 16.12
C PRO A 400 -4.35 -16.58 15.75
N GLN A 401 -3.01 -16.59 15.78
CA GLN A 401 -2.24 -17.83 15.57
C GLN A 401 -2.27 -18.75 16.78
N ASP A 402 -2.34 -18.18 17.99
CA ASP A 402 -2.66 -18.97 19.18
C ASP A 402 -4.13 -19.40 19.13
N GLN A 403 -4.37 -20.67 18.78
CA GLN A 403 -5.70 -21.24 18.67
C GLN A 403 -6.46 -21.28 20.01
N ASN A 404 -5.77 -21.07 21.14
CA ASN A 404 -6.40 -20.96 22.46
C ASN A 404 -6.72 -19.51 22.83
N ALA A 405 -6.25 -18.53 22.06
CA ALA A 405 -6.50 -17.12 22.32
C ALA A 405 -7.91 -16.74 21.87
N HIS A 406 -8.76 -16.39 22.83
CA HIS A 406 -10.05 -15.76 22.57
C HIS A 406 -9.92 -14.25 22.78
N LEU A 407 -9.66 -13.52 21.69
CA LEU A 407 -9.52 -12.06 21.74
C LEU A 407 -10.85 -11.38 21.43
N THR A 408 -11.30 -10.50 22.32
CA THR A 408 -12.42 -9.60 22.05
C THR A 408 -11.96 -8.44 21.17
N ILE A 409 -12.91 -7.69 20.58
CA ILE A 409 -12.57 -6.44 19.88
C ILE A 409 -11.89 -5.44 20.82
N GLN A 410 -12.24 -5.43 22.11
CA GLN A 410 -11.57 -4.56 23.07
C GLN A 410 -10.11 -4.98 23.31
N ASP A 411 -9.81 -6.28 23.34
CA ASP A 411 -8.44 -6.78 23.48
C ASP A 411 -7.60 -6.40 22.26
N LEU A 412 -8.14 -6.57 21.05
CA LEU A 412 -7.50 -6.12 19.81
C LEU A 412 -7.30 -4.60 19.81
N ASN A 413 -8.31 -3.83 20.21
CA ASN A 413 -8.19 -2.39 20.34
C ASN A 413 -7.09 -2.00 21.32
N ASN A 414 -6.97 -2.70 22.46
CA ASN A 414 -5.92 -2.44 23.44
C ASN A 414 -4.53 -2.80 22.88
N LEU A 415 -4.42 -3.90 22.14
CA LEU A 415 -3.17 -4.34 21.50
C LEU A 415 -2.70 -3.34 20.44
N PHE A 416 -3.59 -2.88 19.57
CA PHE A 416 -3.25 -2.02 18.44
C PHE A 416 -3.24 -0.54 18.78
N ASN A 417 -4.20 -0.06 19.56
CA ASN A 417 -4.41 1.36 19.83
C ASN A 417 -3.93 1.82 21.21
N GLY A 418 -3.68 0.87 22.12
CA GLY A 418 -3.29 1.12 23.51
C GLY A 418 -4.41 0.78 24.49
N ASN A 419 -4.03 0.34 25.69
CA ASN A 419 -4.97 0.06 26.80
C ASN A 419 -5.46 1.33 27.51
N THR A 420 -4.98 2.49 27.04
CA THR A 420 -5.25 3.83 27.54
C THR A 420 -6.38 4.48 26.75
N THR A 421 -7.08 5.42 27.38
CA THR A 421 -8.08 6.24 26.69
C THR A 421 -7.40 7.14 25.64
N MET A 422 -8.14 7.60 24.61
CA MET A 422 -7.61 8.59 23.65
C MET A 422 -7.08 9.86 24.34
N LEU A 423 -7.65 10.23 25.50
CA LEU A 423 -7.18 11.35 26.33
C LEU A 423 -5.81 11.08 26.96
N GLU A 424 -5.50 9.83 27.29
CA GLU A 424 -4.18 9.45 27.78
C GLU A 424 -3.17 9.40 26.64
N ASN A 425 -3.54 8.86 25.47
CA ASN A 425 -2.72 8.92 24.25
C ASN A 425 -2.38 10.37 23.87
N ALA A 426 -3.35 11.29 23.98
CA ALA A 426 -3.13 12.73 23.82
C ALA A 426 -2.03 13.29 24.75
N LYS A 427 -1.92 12.77 25.98
CA LYS A 427 -0.93 13.23 26.97
C LYS A 427 0.45 12.59 26.79
N ILE A 428 0.51 11.31 26.46
CA ILE A 428 1.76 10.53 26.51
C ILE A 428 2.43 10.34 25.15
N ASN A 429 1.68 10.48 24.06
CA ASN A 429 2.14 10.17 22.71
C ASN A 429 1.56 11.14 21.66
N ASN A 430 1.30 12.40 22.06
CA ASN A 430 0.79 13.45 21.18
C ASN A 430 -0.45 13.05 20.37
N GLY A 431 -1.35 12.29 21.00
CA GLY A 431 -2.60 11.84 20.37
C GLY A 431 -2.46 10.59 19.51
N LEU A 432 -1.23 10.20 19.13
CA LEU A 432 -0.99 8.98 18.38
C LEU A 432 -1.40 7.74 19.20
N SER A 433 -1.86 6.71 18.51
CA SER A 433 -2.10 5.39 19.10
C SER A 433 -0.85 4.89 19.82
N PHE A 434 -1.02 4.11 20.90
CA PHE A 434 0.11 3.64 21.71
C PHE A 434 -0.07 2.19 22.15
N GLY A 435 -0.44 1.34 21.18
CA GLY A 435 -0.63 -0.08 21.37
C GLY A 435 0.66 -0.90 21.32
N LYS A 436 0.70 -1.98 22.10
CA LYS A 436 1.83 -2.92 22.10
C LYS A 436 2.14 -3.51 20.73
N ALA A 437 1.14 -3.77 19.89
CA ALA A 437 1.34 -4.41 18.59
C ALA A 437 2.35 -3.65 17.71
N MET A 438 2.33 -2.32 17.79
CA MET A 438 3.32 -1.48 17.12
C MET A 438 4.50 -1.13 18.03
N TYR A 439 4.27 -0.73 19.28
CA TYR A 439 5.32 -0.12 20.09
C TYR A 439 6.21 -1.11 20.87
N ASP A 440 5.66 -2.27 21.23
CA ASP A 440 6.31 -3.29 22.07
C ASP A 440 5.68 -4.69 21.88
N PRO A 441 5.85 -5.32 20.71
CA PRO A 441 5.17 -6.57 20.38
C PRO A 441 5.73 -7.81 21.12
N ASP A 442 6.78 -7.64 21.93
CA ASP A 442 7.39 -8.73 22.70
C ASP A 442 6.36 -9.39 23.64
N GLY A 443 6.29 -10.71 23.56
CA GLY A 443 5.33 -11.55 24.28
C GLY A 443 3.85 -11.44 23.84
N VAL A 444 3.52 -10.63 22.83
CA VAL A 444 2.13 -10.49 22.34
C VAL A 444 1.99 -10.70 20.82
N TYR A 445 3.08 -10.99 20.11
CA TYR A 445 3.09 -11.10 18.64
C TYR A 445 2.07 -12.11 18.08
N GLU A 446 1.98 -13.29 18.69
CA GLU A 446 1.06 -14.37 18.28
C GLU A 446 -0.44 -14.00 18.43
N LEU A 447 -0.74 -12.95 19.21
CA LEU A 447 -2.09 -12.46 19.42
C LEU A 447 -2.58 -11.56 18.29
N PHE A 448 -1.71 -10.99 17.46
CA PHE A 448 -2.13 -10.04 16.42
C PHE A 448 -1.58 -10.34 15.03
N ASN A 449 -0.57 -11.20 14.91
CA ASN A 449 0.13 -11.49 13.66
C ASN A 449 -0.69 -12.27 12.61
N GLY A 450 -1.83 -12.87 12.97
CA GLY A 450 -2.72 -13.58 12.05
C GLY A 450 -3.79 -12.69 11.39
N ALA A 451 -3.44 -11.45 11.06
CA ALA A 451 -4.35 -10.54 10.36
C ALA A 451 -4.35 -10.77 8.84
N THR A 452 -5.42 -10.39 8.14
CA THR A 452 -5.49 -10.50 6.67
C THR A 452 -4.48 -9.62 5.95
N TRP A 453 -3.93 -8.63 6.64
CA TRP A 453 -2.89 -7.73 6.14
C TRP A 453 -1.83 -7.51 7.22
N TRP A 454 -0.69 -8.18 7.11
CA TRP A 454 0.46 -8.04 8.01
C TRP A 454 1.74 -8.59 7.37
N TRP A 455 2.82 -8.84 8.12
CA TRP A 455 4.04 -9.50 7.60
C TRP A 455 3.95 -11.03 7.48
N VAL A 456 3.03 -11.67 8.22
CA VAL A 456 3.10 -13.10 8.51
C VAL A 456 2.14 -13.89 7.62
N PRO A 457 2.62 -14.93 6.90
CA PRO A 457 1.76 -15.80 6.11
C PRO A 457 0.85 -16.66 7.00
N GLY A 458 -0.11 -17.35 6.40
CA GLY A 458 -1.10 -18.17 7.09
C GLY A 458 -2.51 -17.75 6.71
N PHE A 459 -3.19 -17.01 7.59
CA PHE A 459 -4.60 -16.64 7.40
C PHE A 459 -4.91 -15.96 6.04
N PRO A 460 -4.11 -15.01 5.51
CA PRO A 460 -4.38 -14.45 4.18
C PRO A 460 -4.37 -15.50 3.07
N GLY A 461 -3.43 -16.45 3.13
CA GLY A 461 -3.32 -17.57 2.18
C GLY A 461 -4.49 -18.54 2.28
N GLU A 462 -4.92 -18.88 3.50
CA GLU A 462 -6.10 -19.72 3.75
C GLU A 462 -7.38 -19.09 3.19
N VAL A 463 -7.57 -17.79 3.42
CA VAL A 463 -8.69 -17.02 2.86
C VAL A 463 -8.66 -17.04 1.34
N MET A 464 -7.49 -16.76 0.73
CA MET A 464 -7.38 -16.75 -0.73
C MET A 464 -7.58 -18.15 -1.33
N LYS A 465 -7.05 -19.20 -0.69
CA LYS A 465 -7.24 -20.59 -1.12
C LYS A 465 -8.72 -20.96 -1.08
N ALA A 466 -9.43 -20.63 0.00
CA ALA A 466 -10.86 -20.88 0.12
C ALA A 466 -11.69 -20.07 -0.89
N TRP A 467 -11.33 -18.81 -1.13
CA TRP A 467 -11.97 -17.94 -2.13
C TRP A 467 -11.82 -18.48 -3.56
N MET A 468 -10.65 -19.02 -3.90
CA MET A 468 -10.34 -19.49 -5.26
C MET A 468 -10.83 -20.92 -5.55
N ARG A 469 -11.16 -21.72 -4.52
CA ARG A 469 -11.59 -23.11 -4.68
C ARG A 469 -13.02 -23.18 -5.20
N GLN A 470 -13.20 -23.88 -6.32
CA GLN A 470 -14.51 -24.20 -6.89
C GLN A 470 -15.05 -25.56 -6.41
N ASP A 471 -14.24 -26.32 -5.67
CA ASP A 471 -14.42 -27.73 -5.31
C ASP A 471 -14.57 -27.99 -3.81
N LEU A 472 -14.74 -26.94 -3.00
CA LEU A 472 -15.12 -27.12 -1.59
C LEU A 472 -16.48 -27.83 -1.56
N GLU A 473 -16.47 -29.13 -1.26
CA GLU A 473 -17.62 -29.82 -0.69
C GLU A 473 -17.90 -29.13 0.66
N ILE A 474 -18.68 -28.05 0.62
CA ILE A 474 -19.12 -27.34 1.81
C ILE A 474 -20.05 -28.29 2.54
N GLU A 475 -19.52 -29.02 3.52
CA GLU A 475 -20.33 -29.74 4.49
C GLU A 475 -21.07 -28.70 5.35
N ILE A 476 -22.31 -28.40 4.96
CA ILE A 476 -23.23 -27.61 5.78
C ILE A 476 -23.71 -28.51 6.91
N GLU A 477 -23.03 -28.47 8.05
CA GLU A 477 -23.61 -29.00 9.29
C GLU A 477 -24.74 -28.07 9.72
N ASN A 478 -25.98 -28.54 9.57
CA ASN A 478 -27.16 -27.91 10.17
C ASN A 478 -27.14 -28.16 11.68
N GLU A 479 -26.26 -27.50 12.42
CA GLU A 479 -26.45 -27.41 13.88
C GLU A 479 -27.61 -26.44 14.15
N MET A 480 -28.81 -27.00 14.29
CA MET A 480 -29.93 -26.30 14.92
C MET A 480 -29.59 -26.05 16.39
N ASN A 481 -28.88 -24.96 16.67
CA ASN A 481 -28.87 -24.40 18.02
C ASN A 481 -30.15 -23.56 18.18
N ASP A 482 -30.86 -23.78 19.30
CA ASP A 482 -32.18 -23.21 19.69
C ASP A 482 -32.21 -21.66 19.84
N GLY A 483 -31.32 -20.95 19.16
CA GLY A 483 -31.17 -19.50 19.19
C GLY A 483 -30.61 -18.95 17.88
N GLY A 484 -31.18 -19.31 16.73
CA GLY A 484 -31.07 -18.54 15.47
C GLY A 484 -29.66 -18.16 14.98
N GLY A 485 -28.64 -18.94 15.30
CA GLY A 485 -27.26 -18.69 14.86
C GLY A 485 -26.99 -19.26 13.46
N GLU A 486 -26.38 -18.46 12.59
CA GLU A 486 -25.77 -18.91 11.33
C GLU A 486 -24.74 -20.02 11.64
N GLY A 487 -24.93 -21.22 11.09
CA GLY A 487 -24.05 -22.36 11.35
C GLY A 487 -22.59 -22.07 11.00
N SER A 488 -21.67 -22.45 11.90
CA SER A 488 -20.24 -22.42 11.61
C SER A 488 -19.88 -23.56 10.66
N GLN A 489 -19.53 -23.24 9.42
CA GLN A 489 -19.16 -24.22 8.40
C GLN A 489 -17.68 -24.60 8.51
N LYS A 490 -17.41 -25.89 8.68
CA LYS A 490 -16.06 -26.43 8.87
C LYS A 490 -15.20 -26.17 7.62
N GLY A 491 -14.05 -25.52 7.80
CA GLY A 491 -13.06 -25.32 6.73
C GLY A 491 -13.21 -24.05 5.88
N LEU A 492 -14.24 -23.22 6.12
CA LEU A 492 -14.36 -21.90 5.48
C LEU A 492 -13.80 -20.81 6.40
N ALA A 493 -12.92 -19.95 5.89
CA ALA A 493 -12.40 -18.83 6.67
C ALA A 493 -13.55 -17.91 7.12
N SER A 494 -13.50 -17.45 8.38
CA SER A 494 -14.60 -16.71 9.04
C SER A 494 -15.02 -15.41 8.35
N VAL A 495 -14.19 -14.88 7.44
CA VAL A 495 -14.45 -13.70 6.62
C VAL A 495 -15.27 -14.00 5.38
N LEU A 496 -15.33 -15.25 4.94
CA LEU A 496 -16.10 -15.69 3.79
C LEU A 496 -17.52 -16.07 4.22
N ARG A 497 -18.47 -15.98 3.29
CA ARG A 497 -19.87 -16.36 3.51
C ARG A 497 -20.37 -17.19 2.34
N VAL A 498 -21.26 -18.14 2.63
CA VAL A 498 -21.98 -18.88 1.59
C VAL A 498 -23.38 -18.31 1.50
N VAL A 499 -23.75 -17.80 0.33
CA VAL A 499 -25.09 -17.30 0.05
C VAL A 499 -25.57 -17.98 -1.22
N ASP A 500 -26.72 -18.66 -1.15
CA ASP A 500 -27.31 -19.41 -2.26
C ASP A 500 -26.37 -20.45 -2.91
N GLY A 501 -25.49 -21.06 -2.11
CA GLY A 501 -24.52 -22.06 -2.57
C GLY A 501 -23.27 -21.48 -3.24
N GLU A 502 -23.13 -20.15 -3.29
CA GLU A 502 -21.93 -19.46 -3.76
C GLU A 502 -21.13 -18.91 -2.59
N VAL A 503 -19.80 -18.97 -2.68
CA VAL A 503 -18.90 -18.33 -1.72
C VAL A 503 -18.76 -16.85 -2.07
N TRP A 504 -18.83 -15.99 -1.07
CA TRP A 504 -18.70 -14.55 -1.15
C TRP A 504 -17.58 -14.06 -0.23
N ALA A 505 -16.78 -13.11 -0.72
CA ALA A 505 -15.75 -12.42 0.03
C ALA A 505 -16.05 -10.91 0.05
N PRO A 506 -15.75 -10.18 1.15
CA PRO A 506 -15.68 -8.73 1.10
C PRO A 506 -14.52 -8.29 0.21
N ILE A 507 -14.62 -7.14 -0.47
CA ILE A 507 -13.46 -6.55 -1.16
C ILE A 507 -12.43 -6.14 -0.10
N MET A 508 -11.33 -6.87 -0.04
CA MET A 508 -10.23 -6.63 0.90
C MET A 508 -8.89 -6.96 0.29
N ALA A 509 -7.85 -6.33 0.81
CA ALA A 509 -6.47 -6.70 0.53
C ALA A 509 -6.02 -7.84 1.47
N LEU A 510 -5.26 -8.77 0.91
CA LEU A 510 -4.67 -9.93 1.58
C LEU A 510 -3.16 -9.88 1.44
N HIS A 511 -2.42 -9.93 2.55
CA HIS A 511 -0.96 -9.96 2.51
C HIS A 511 -0.35 -10.60 3.77
N PRO A 512 0.67 -11.48 3.62
CA PRO A 512 1.14 -12.06 2.36
C PRO A 512 0.36 -13.34 1.98
N VAL A 513 0.15 -13.55 0.68
CA VAL A 513 -0.35 -14.79 0.09
C VAL A 513 0.79 -15.43 -0.71
N LYS A 514 1.34 -16.53 -0.19
CA LYS A 514 2.56 -17.15 -0.68
C LYS A 514 2.26 -18.28 -1.67
N SER A 515 3.21 -18.60 -2.53
CA SER A 515 3.04 -19.62 -3.59
C SER A 515 2.74 -21.02 -3.03
N TRP A 516 3.34 -21.37 -1.89
CA TRP A 516 3.12 -22.66 -1.22
C TRP A 516 1.76 -22.77 -0.53
N ASP A 517 1.00 -21.68 -0.41
CA ASP A 517 -0.36 -21.75 0.16
C ASP A 517 -1.31 -22.53 -0.77
N PHE A 518 -0.96 -22.68 -2.05
CA PHE A 518 -1.73 -23.42 -3.06
C PHE A 518 -1.16 -24.80 -3.40
N GLU A 519 -0.01 -25.17 -2.81
CA GLU A 519 0.51 -26.54 -2.80
C GLU A 519 -0.24 -27.37 -1.72
#